data_AF-A0A2K8LX34-F1
#
_entry.id   AF-A0A2K8LX34-F1
#
_cell.length_a   1.000
_cell.length_b   1.000
_cell.length_c   1.000
_cell.angle_alpha   90.00
_cell.angle_beta   90.00
_cell.angle_gamma   90.00
#
_symmetry.space_group_name_H-M   'P 1'
#
loop_
_entity.id
_entity.type
_entity.pdbx_description
1 polymer ?
#
loop_
_entity_poly.entity_id
_entity_poly.type
_entity_poly.pdbx_seq_one_letter_code
_entity_poly.pdbx_strand_id
1 'polypeptide(L)' 'MPSSRASIDFGRPATLDELIAALQQLRAKAGGHAEPRFTSAIEFDTNGPRVTGVNVEVPDSGPVIEAPQ' A
#
# COMPACT_ATOMS: atom_id res chain seq x y z
N MET A 1 4.90 -6.66 18.29
CA MET A 1 4.90 -5.23 17.90
C MET A 1 3.60 -4.96 17.19
N PRO A 2 2.88 -3.86 17.48
CA PRO A 2 1.65 -3.54 16.76
C PRO A 2 2.00 -3.15 15.32
N SER A 3 1.49 -3.87 14.32
CA SER A 3 1.49 -3.41 12.93
C SER A 3 0.18 -2.69 12.65
N SER A 4 0.26 -1.52 12.03
CA SER A 4 -0.93 -0.82 11.56
C SER A 4 -1.31 -1.39 10.21
N ARG A 5 -2.43 -2.13 10.17
CA ARG A 5 -3.00 -2.66 8.93
C ARG A 5 -3.92 -1.62 8.32
N ALA A 6 -3.68 -1.28 7.06
CA ALA A 6 -4.57 -0.47 6.25
C ALA A 6 -5.05 -1.30 5.06
N SER A 7 -6.33 -1.16 4.70
CA SER A 7 -6.88 -1.75 3.49
C SER A 7 -7.29 -0.64 2.53
N ILE A 8 -6.93 -0.79 1.25
CA ILE A 8 -7.47 0.01 0.17
C ILE A 8 -8.54 -0.85 -0.51
N ASP A 9 -9.80 -0.47 -0.32
CA ASP A 9 -10.94 -1.08 -1.02
C ASP A 9 -11.40 -0.12 -2.11
N PHE A 10 -11.44 -0.59 -3.36
CA PHE A 10 -11.87 0.20 -4.50
C PHE A 10 -13.39 0.15 -4.72
N GLY A 11 -14.11 -0.78 -4.08
CA GLY A 11 -15.56 -1.00 -4.24
C GLY A 11 -16.01 -1.50 -5.62
N ARG A 12 -15.10 -1.49 -6.60
CA ARG A 12 -15.25 -1.97 -7.97
C ARG A 12 -13.87 -2.37 -8.51
N PRO A 13 -13.80 -3.17 -9.60
CA PRO A 13 -12.53 -3.42 -10.26
C PRO A 13 -11.88 -2.11 -10.73
N ALA A 14 -10.73 -1.78 -10.14
CA ALA A 14 -9.93 -0.60 -10.43
C ALA A 14 -8.80 -0.92 -11.42
N THR A 15 -8.35 0.08 -12.15
CA THR A 15 -7.19 -0.05 -13.04
C THR A 15 -5.87 -0.02 -12.25
N LEU A 16 -4.77 -0.42 -12.89
CA LEU A 16 -3.44 -0.26 -12.29
C LEU A 16 -3.08 1.20 -12.02
N ASP A 17 -3.54 2.13 -12.85
CA ASP A 17 -3.29 3.56 -12.64
C ASP A 17 -4.01 4.10 -11.40
N GLU A 18 -5.27 3.69 -11.19
CA GLU A 18 -6.03 4.00 -9.98
C GLU A 18 -5.35 3.41 -8.74
N LEU A 19 -4.82 2.20 -8.84
CA LEU A 19 -4.03 1.59 -7.77
C LEU A 19 -2.75 2.39 -7.48
N ILE A 20 -1.96 2.73 -8.49
CA ILE A 20 -0.72 3.50 -8.32
C ILE A 20 -1.02 4.84 -7.64
N ALA A 21 -2.08 5.54 -8.04
CA ALA A 21 -2.49 6.79 -7.42
C ALA A 21 -2.85 6.61 -5.94
N ALA A 22 -3.61 5.57 -5.59
CA ALA A 22 -3.97 5.26 -4.21
C ALA A 22 -2.73 4.94 -3.35
N LEU A 23 -1.77 4.19 -3.89
CA LEU A 23 -0.51 3.87 -3.22
C LEU A 23 0.35 5.11 -2.97
N GLN A 24 0.42 6.04 -3.93
CA GLN A 24 1.14 7.31 -3.77
C GLN A 24 0.51 8.18 -2.66
N GLN A 25 -0.82 8.24 -2.59
CA GLN A 25 -1.52 8.95 -1.51
C GLN A 25 -1.25 8.32 -0.15
N LEU A 26 -1.23 6.99 -0.06
CA LEU A 26 -0.93 6.29 1.17
C LEU A 26 0.51 6.58 1.62
N ARG A 27 1.48 6.54 0.71
CA ARG A 27 2.88 6.89 0.99
C ARG A 27 3.02 8.33 1.49
N ALA A 28 2.31 9.27 0.88
CA ALA A 28 2.31 10.67 1.31
C ALA A 28 1.76 10.84 2.74
N LYS A 29 0.74 10.05 3.12
CA LYS A 29 0.15 10.08 4.47
C LYS A 29 0.99 9.34 5.52
N ALA A 30 1.62 8.22 5.17
CA ALA A 30 2.40 7.40 6.07
C ALA A 30 3.80 7.98 6.40
N GLY A 31 4.26 8.97 5.62
CA GLY A 31 5.61 9.52 5.73
C GLY A 31 6.63 8.66 4.97
N GLY A 32 7.65 9.30 4.39
CA GLY A 32 8.60 8.66 3.46
C GLY A 32 9.48 7.54 4.06
N HIS A 33 9.39 7.30 5.37
CA HIS A 33 10.15 6.27 6.10
C HIS A 33 9.37 4.97 6.32
N ALA A 34 8.08 4.93 5.97
CA ALA A 34 7.32 3.70 5.99
C ALA A 34 7.74 2.80 4.81
N GLU A 35 8.06 1.54 5.09
CA GLU A 35 8.22 0.46 4.10
C GLU A 35 6.97 -0.42 4.09
N PRO A 36 5.84 0.04 3.50
CA PRO A 36 4.63 -0.75 3.45
C PRO A 36 4.81 -2.00 2.60
N ARG A 37 4.29 -3.12 3.09
CA ARG A 37 4.16 -4.37 2.34
C ARG A 37 2.75 -4.46 1.76
N PHE A 38 2.66 -4.77 0.48
CA PHE A 38 1.41 -4.85 -0.26
C PHE A 38 1.12 -6.27 -0.68
N THR A 39 -0.12 -6.71 -0.52
CA THR A 39 -0.60 -7.97 -1.07
C THR A 39 -1.94 -7.72 -1.77
N SER A 40 -1.99 -8.04 -3.06
CA SER A 40 -3.15 -7.88 -3.91
C SER A 40 -3.31 -9.09 -4.81
N ALA A 41 -4.56 -9.43 -5.12
CA ALA A 41 -4.88 -10.22 -6.30
C ALA A 41 -5.00 -9.26 -7.51
N ILE A 42 -4.44 -9.65 -8.65
CA ILE A 42 -4.62 -8.94 -9.93
C ILE A 42 -5.41 -9.87 -10.83
N GLU A 43 -6.56 -9.40 -11.28
CA GLU A 43 -7.39 -10.08 -12.27
C GLU A 43 -7.14 -9.47 -13.65
N PHE A 44 -7.37 -10.22 -14.73
CA PHE A 44 -7.27 -9.70 -16.09
C PHE A 44 -8.62 -9.86 -16.78
N ASP A 45 -9.18 -8.78 -17.29
CA ASP A 45 -10.38 -8.79 -18.13
C ASP A 45 -10.06 -8.37 -19.57
N THR A 46 -11.08 -8.31 -20.44
CA THR A 46 -10.93 -7.89 -21.85
C THR A 46 -10.44 -6.45 -22.02
N ASN A 47 -10.45 -5.67 -20.95
CA ASN A 47 -10.05 -4.27 -20.88
C ASN A 47 -8.73 -4.09 -20.08
N GLY A 48 -8.02 -5.18 -19.75
CA GLY A 48 -6.72 -5.19 -19.11
C GLY A 48 -6.72 -5.64 -17.64
N PRO A 49 -5.62 -5.39 -16.90
CA PRO A 49 -5.52 -5.76 -15.50
C PRO A 49 -6.49 -4.95 -14.63
N ARG A 50 -7.06 -5.63 -13.63
CA ARG A 50 -8.03 -5.12 -12.68
C ARG A 50 -7.68 -5.54 -11.26
N VAL A 51 -7.95 -4.67 -10.30
CA VAL A 51 -7.68 -4.88 -8.88
C VAL A 51 -8.91 -4.49 -8.08
N THR A 52 -9.40 -5.37 -7.22
CA THR A 52 -10.59 -5.11 -6.38
C THR A 52 -10.23 -4.49 -5.04
N GLY A 53 -9.05 -4.82 -4.50
CA GLY A 53 -8.54 -4.23 -3.27
C GLY A 53 -7.11 -4.66 -2.97
N VAL A 54 -6.45 -3.90 -2.10
CA VAL A 54 -5.07 -4.17 -1.65
C VAL A 54 -5.01 -4.13 -0.13
N ASN A 55 -4.43 -5.18 0.44
CA ASN A 55 -4.06 -5.18 1.84
C ASN A 55 -2.67 -4.57 1.98
N VAL A 56 -2.57 -3.58 2.87
CA VAL A 56 -1.32 -2.89 3.18
C VAL A 56 -0.96 -3.12 4.63
N GLU A 57 0.22 -3.69 4.85
CA GLU A 57 0.83 -3.73 6.17
C GLU A 57 1.86 -2.62 6.24
N VAL A 58 1.63 -1.66 7.14
CA VAL A 58 2.63 -0.63 7.47
C VAL A 58 3.30 -1.08 8.76
N PRO A 59 4.58 -1.51 8.72
CA PRO A 59 5.33 -1.72 9.94
C PRO A 59 5.45 -0.39 10.68
N ASP A 60 5.18 -0.36 11.98
CA ASP A 60 5.60 0.78 12.80
C ASP A 60 7.13 0.82 12.71
N SER A 61 7.66 1.80 11.98
CA SER A 61 9.07 2.12 12.02
C SER A 61 9.36 2.61 13.44
N GLY A 62 9.76 1.70 14.31
CA GLY A 62 10.30 2.03 15.63
C GLY A 62 11.43 3.07 15.48
N PRO A 63 11.76 3.82 16.55
CA PRO A 63 12.69 4.93 16.46
C PRO A 63 13.98 4.49 15.76
N VAL A 64 14.36 5.21 14.71
CA VAL A 64 15.68 5.07 14.08
C VAL A 64 16.70 5.45 15.14
N ILE A 65 17.29 4.47 15.79
CA ILE A 65 18.48 4.69 16.61
C ILE A 65 19.62 4.85 15.60
N GLU A 66 19.95 6.09 15.24
CA GLU A 66 21.21 6.37 14.55
C GLU A 66 22.35 5.90 15.45
N ALA A 67 23.16 4.97 14.95
CA ALA A 67 24.38 4.58 15.63
C ALA A 67 25.33 5.79 15.68
N PRO A 68 25.98 6.08 16.83
CA PRO A 68 26.96 7.16 16.91
C PRO A 68 28.12 6.87 15.94
N GLN A 69 28.54 7.92 15.22
CA GLN A 69 29.67 7.88 14.28
C GLN A 69 30.99 7.50 14.95
#